data_AF-A0A9D4WDL2-F1
#
_entry.id   AF-A0A9D4WDL2-F1
#
_cell.length_a   1.000
_cell.length_b   1.000
_cell.length_c   1.000
_cell.angle_alpha   90.00
_cell.angle_beta   90.00
_cell.angle_gamma   90.00
#
_symmetry.space_group_name_H-M   'P 1'
#
loop_
_entity.id
_entity.type
_entity.pdbx_description
1 polymer ?
#
loop_
_entity_poly.entity_id
_entity_poly.type
_entity_poly.pdbx_seq_one_letter_code
_entity_poly.pdbx_strand_id
1 'polypeptide(L)'
;GTFMYAPSTRRHRISSLSRRTPRSINPQLQNLPETMSDKKTTDQYGVLLYYKYVDIPNLDDLLTFYRSNCSSLSLLGRVRLSPHGVNVTVGGNLPSLEQHIEALKANCTLFHGTDFKLATCHHPLNDDVAKECGFTSLSIRIVKELVTLSSHPLLKSPEISNAGRHLSALEFHSTLHNANKESPENGLVLLDARNLYETRIGKFHAPNVETLDPQVRQYSDFSSWIDDRSEQLKGKNILMYCTGGIRCEMASAYIKSKGAGFENVFQLFGGIQRYLEQFPDGGFFKGKNFVFDHRYAFNFQISSRHESVCIICNSAKD
;
A
#
# COMPACT_ATOMS: atom_id res chain seq x y z
N GLY A 1 -64.78 -16.84 -11.13
CA GLY A 1 -65.81 -17.79 -10.68
C GLY A 1 -65.23 -19.18 -10.69
N THR A 2 -65.55 -19.98 -9.67
CA THR A 2 -65.19 -21.39 -9.50
C THR A 2 -65.65 -22.26 -10.68
N PHE A 3 -64.99 -23.40 -10.93
CA PHE A 3 -65.60 -24.73 -10.78
C PHE A 3 -64.57 -25.86 -10.99
N MET A 4 -64.54 -26.83 -10.07
CA MET A 4 -63.92 -28.15 -10.27
C MET A 4 -64.88 -29.04 -11.08
N TYR A 5 -64.41 -30.18 -11.61
CA TYR A 5 -65.03 -31.49 -11.34
C TYR A 5 -64.11 -32.67 -11.71
N ALA A 6 -64.17 -33.75 -10.92
CA ALA A 6 -63.59 -35.06 -11.20
C ALA A 6 -64.63 -36.16 -10.86
N PRO A 7 -64.61 -37.32 -11.56
CA PRO A 7 -64.58 -38.63 -10.86
C PRO A 7 -63.72 -39.69 -11.60
N SER A 8 -62.99 -40.63 -10.96
CA SER A 8 -63.40 -41.81 -10.15
C SER A 8 -64.13 -42.91 -10.94
N THR A 9 -63.54 -44.09 -11.23
CA THR A 9 -63.62 -45.36 -10.45
C THR A 9 -62.73 -46.46 -11.09
N ARG A 10 -61.94 -47.31 -10.38
CA ARG A 10 -62.18 -48.71 -9.89
C ARG A 10 -62.83 -49.69 -10.93
N ARG A 11 -62.49 -51.00 -11.09
CA ARG A 11 -61.71 -52.02 -10.29
C ARG A 11 -61.49 -53.36 -11.08
N HIS A 12 -60.71 -54.31 -10.51
CA HIS A 12 -60.65 -55.80 -10.77
C HIS A 12 -59.82 -56.35 -11.98
N ARG A 13 -59.21 -57.56 -11.98
CA ARG A 13 -58.76 -58.56 -10.95
C ARG A 13 -57.78 -59.60 -11.58
N ILE A 14 -56.76 -60.07 -10.82
CA ILE A 14 -56.17 -61.45 -10.74
C ILE A 14 -55.97 -62.25 -12.06
N SER A 15 -54.77 -62.64 -12.52
CA SER A 15 -53.93 -63.81 -12.09
C SER A 15 -52.68 -63.94 -13.04
N SER A 16 -51.67 -64.82 -12.92
CA SER A 16 -50.98 -65.59 -11.84
C SER A 16 -49.81 -66.43 -12.46
N LEU A 17 -48.96 -67.09 -11.64
CA LEU A 17 -47.87 -68.05 -12.00
C LEU A 17 -46.69 -67.50 -12.85
N SER A 18 -45.47 -68.07 -12.88
CA SER A 18 -44.67 -68.84 -11.90
C SER A 18 -43.20 -68.94 -12.38
N ARG A 19 -42.24 -68.68 -11.47
CA ARG A 19 -40.80 -69.07 -11.44
C ARG A 19 -40.08 -69.53 -12.74
N ARG A 20 -38.96 -68.87 -13.06
CA ARG A 20 -37.66 -69.50 -13.43
C ARG A 20 -36.49 -68.50 -13.26
N THR A 21 -35.45 -68.90 -12.54
CA THR A 21 -34.10 -68.29 -12.58
C THR A 21 -33.24 -69.05 -13.60
N PRO A 22 -32.16 -68.45 -14.16
CA PRO A 22 -30.83 -68.82 -13.65
C PRO A 22 -29.70 -67.75 -13.76
N ARG A 23 -28.76 -67.86 -12.80
CA ARG A 23 -27.28 -67.65 -12.89
C ARG A 23 -26.68 -66.46 -13.68
N SER A 24 -26.08 -65.55 -12.90
CA SER A 24 -24.63 -65.26 -12.86
C SER A 24 -23.86 -65.11 -14.18
N ILE A 25 -23.50 -63.86 -14.51
CA ILE A 25 -22.19 -63.52 -15.09
C ILE A 25 -21.61 -62.35 -14.28
N ASN A 26 -20.33 -62.47 -13.91
CA ASN A 26 -19.52 -61.42 -13.30
C ASN A 26 -18.48 -60.99 -14.36
N PRO A 27 -18.22 -59.69 -14.55
CA PRO A 27 -16.81 -59.30 -14.43
C PRO A 27 -16.59 -57.99 -13.70
N GLN A 28 -15.41 -57.92 -13.10
CA GLN A 28 -14.82 -56.77 -12.44
C GLN A 28 -14.85 -55.51 -13.33
N LEU A 29 -15.38 -54.40 -12.82
CA LEU A 29 -14.86 -53.08 -13.17
C LEU A 29 -13.97 -52.60 -12.02
N GLN A 30 -12.78 -52.13 -12.36
CA GLN A 30 -11.77 -51.67 -11.41
C GLN A 30 -12.12 -50.27 -10.90
N ASN A 31 -11.85 -50.03 -9.62
CA ASN A 31 -11.87 -48.69 -9.04
C ASN A 31 -10.77 -47.83 -9.71
N LEU A 32 -11.17 -46.93 -10.61
CA LEU A 32 -10.37 -45.76 -10.95
C LEU A 32 -10.71 -44.67 -9.94
N PRO A 33 -9.73 -44.05 -9.26
CA PRO A 33 -10.01 -42.92 -8.38
C PRO A 33 -10.56 -41.77 -9.21
N GLU A 34 -11.65 -41.15 -8.75
CA GLU A 34 -12.13 -39.90 -9.31
C GLU A 34 -10.98 -38.89 -9.30
N THR A 35 -10.65 -38.37 -10.48
CA THR A 35 -9.58 -37.38 -10.64
C THR A 35 -9.84 -36.23 -9.69
N MET A 36 -8.85 -35.90 -8.86
CA MET A 36 -8.93 -34.78 -7.93
C MET A 36 -9.45 -33.55 -8.68
N SER A 37 -10.56 -32.98 -8.20
CA SER A 37 -11.03 -31.71 -8.71
C SER A 37 -9.92 -30.69 -8.52
N ASP A 38 -9.55 -30.00 -9.61
CA ASP A 38 -8.67 -28.84 -9.54
C ASP A 38 -9.26 -27.84 -8.56
N LYS A 39 -8.72 -27.83 -7.34
CA LYS A 39 -8.76 -26.65 -6.49
C LYS A 39 -7.95 -25.61 -7.23
N LYS A 40 -8.60 -24.85 -8.11
CA LYS A 40 -8.18 -23.49 -8.43
C LYS A 40 -8.03 -22.77 -7.10
N THR A 41 -6.81 -22.71 -6.60
CA THR A 41 -6.42 -21.69 -5.64
C THR A 41 -6.80 -20.39 -6.28
N THR A 42 -7.73 -19.66 -5.67
CA THR A 42 -8.00 -18.29 -6.07
C THR A 42 -6.73 -17.52 -5.78
N ASP A 43 -5.92 -17.29 -6.81
CA ASP A 43 -4.63 -16.64 -6.68
C ASP A 43 -4.86 -15.24 -6.12
N GLN A 44 -4.62 -15.10 -4.82
CA GLN A 44 -4.70 -13.83 -4.13
C GLN A 44 -3.44 -13.05 -4.48
N TYR A 45 -3.61 -11.78 -4.83
CA TYR A 45 -2.51 -10.88 -5.15
C TYR A 45 -2.33 -9.86 -4.03
N GLY A 46 -1.22 -9.11 -4.10
CA GLY A 46 -0.98 -8.02 -3.18
C GLY A 46 0.04 -7.02 -3.68
N VAL A 47 0.29 -6.02 -2.83
CA VAL A 47 1.37 -5.05 -2.96
C VAL A 47 2.18 -5.08 -1.66
N LEU A 48 3.49 -5.20 -1.81
CA LEU A 48 4.47 -5.14 -0.74
C LEU A 48 5.24 -3.83 -0.82
N LEU A 49 5.21 -3.04 0.25
CA LEU A 49 6.00 -1.82 0.42
C LEU A 49 6.91 -1.93 1.64
N TYR A 50 8.19 -1.61 1.45
CA TYR A 50 9.14 -1.47 2.57
C TYR A 50 10.33 -0.59 2.18
N TYR A 51 11.05 -0.14 3.19
CA TYR A 51 12.33 0.53 3.06
C TYR A 51 13.22 0.18 4.24
N LYS A 52 14.52 0.37 4.07
CA LYS A 52 15.51 0.28 5.12
C LYS A 52 16.62 1.28 4.79
N TYR A 53 16.88 2.23 5.68
CA TYR A 53 18.14 2.97 5.68
C TYR A 53 19.15 2.16 6.47
N VAL A 54 20.25 1.79 5.80
CA VAL A 54 21.37 1.00 6.35
C VAL A 54 22.49 1.05 5.31
N ASP A 55 23.75 1.12 5.76
CA ASP A 55 24.87 1.10 4.82
C ASP A 55 24.98 -0.28 4.14
N ILE A 56 25.01 -0.26 2.81
CA ILE A 56 25.06 -1.45 1.96
C ILE A 56 26.52 -1.70 1.54
N PRO A 57 27.18 -2.77 2.05
CA PRO A 57 28.60 -2.98 1.81
C PRO A 57 28.92 -3.43 0.38
N ASN A 58 28.03 -4.19 -0.26
CA ASN A 58 28.14 -4.54 -1.67
C ASN A 58 26.78 -4.30 -2.37
N LEU A 59 26.75 -3.28 -3.23
CA LEU A 59 25.54 -2.86 -3.94
C LEU A 59 25.27 -3.71 -5.19
N ASP A 60 26.30 -4.31 -5.79
CA ASP A 60 26.19 -5.14 -7.00
C ASP A 60 25.68 -6.54 -6.68
N ASP A 61 26.11 -7.12 -5.55
CA ASP A 61 25.53 -8.37 -5.02
C ASP A 61 24.04 -8.17 -4.71
N LEU A 62 23.69 -7.06 -4.06
CA LEU A 62 22.30 -6.74 -3.72
C LEU A 62 21.45 -6.50 -4.98
N LEU A 63 21.99 -5.80 -5.98
CA LEU A 63 21.35 -5.63 -7.29
C LEU A 63 21.12 -6.97 -7.99
N THR A 64 22.10 -7.88 -7.92
CA THR A 64 22.02 -9.21 -8.51
C THR A 64 20.97 -10.08 -7.79
N PHE A 65 20.95 -10.05 -6.46
CA PHE A 65 19.91 -10.69 -5.65
C PHE A 65 18.52 -10.19 -6.04
N TYR A 66 18.28 -8.87 -6.06
CA TYR A 66 16.97 -8.32 -6.41
C TYR A 66 16.55 -8.68 -7.83
N ARG A 67 17.48 -8.64 -8.80
CA ARG A 67 17.19 -9.05 -10.19
C ARG A 67 16.79 -10.52 -10.26
N SER A 68 17.55 -11.42 -9.64
CA SER A 68 17.26 -12.85 -9.66
C SER A 68 15.94 -13.15 -8.94
N ASN A 69 15.81 -12.70 -7.69
CA ASN A 69 14.69 -13.04 -6.81
C ASN A 69 13.35 -12.49 -7.32
N CYS A 70 13.30 -11.22 -7.70
CA CYS A 70 12.05 -10.66 -8.24
C CYS A 70 11.67 -11.28 -9.60
N SER A 71 12.64 -11.66 -10.44
CA SER A 71 12.34 -12.29 -11.73
C SER A 71 11.85 -13.74 -11.56
N SER A 72 12.48 -14.55 -10.70
CA SER A 72 12.02 -15.92 -10.43
C SER A 72 10.64 -15.98 -9.79
N LEU A 73 10.28 -14.95 -9.02
CA LEU A 73 9.00 -14.79 -8.34
C LEU A 73 7.96 -14.01 -9.17
N SER A 74 8.26 -13.68 -10.43
CA SER A 74 7.40 -12.91 -11.34
C SER A 74 6.87 -11.59 -10.74
N LEU A 75 7.67 -10.95 -9.87
CA LEU A 75 7.31 -9.71 -9.19
C LEU A 75 7.57 -8.51 -10.09
N LEU A 76 6.62 -7.57 -10.10
CA LEU A 76 6.67 -6.35 -10.89
C LEU A 76 6.65 -5.12 -9.97
N GLY A 77 7.13 -3.97 -10.47
CA GLY A 77 7.14 -2.72 -9.71
C GLY A 77 8.52 -2.07 -9.63
N ARG A 78 8.88 -1.51 -8.48
CA ARG A 78 10.04 -0.62 -8.33
C ARG A 78 10.92 -1.00 -7.15
N VAL A 79 12.19 -1.20 -7.43
CA VAL A 79 13.26 -1.35 -6.43
C VAL A 79 14.27 -0.23 -6.65
N ARG A 80 14.51 0.57 -5.61
CA ARG A 80 15.59 1.56 -5.55
C ARG A 80 16.63 1.11 -4.56
N LEU A 81 17.88 1.03 -5.02
CA LEU A 81 19.04 0.65 -4.22
C LEU A 81 19.99 1.84 -4.13
N SER A 82 20.57 2.08 -2.96
CA SER A 82 21.56 3.13 -2.69
C SER A 82 22.64 2.54 -1.78
N PRO A 83 23.87 3.08 -1.75
CA PRO A 83 24.83 2.78 -0.69
C PRO A 83 24.26 2.94 0.72
N HIS A 84 23.21 3.75 0.90
CA HIS A 84 22.55 4.00 2.20
C HIS A 84 21.22 3.25 2.39
N GLY A 85 20.91 2.25 1.56
CA GLY A 85 19.82 1.31 1.82
C GLY A 85 18.95 0.95 0.62
N VAL A 86 17.67 0.63 0.89
CA VAL A 86 16.68 0.25 -0.13
C VAL A 86 15.31 0.90 0.07
N ASN A 87 14.60 1.11 -1.03
CA ASN A 87 13.19 1.53 -1.08
C ASN A 87 12.47 0.71 -2.14
N VAL A 88 11.47 -0.06 -1.74
CA VAL A 88 10.85 -1.10 -2.57
C VAL A 88 9.33 -1.00 -2.53
N THR A 89 8.72 -1.11 -3.69
CA THR A 89 7.29 -1.32 -3.86
C THR A 89 7.09 -2.31 -5.00
N VAL A 90 6.68 -3.54 -4.69
CA VAL A 90 6.48 -4.62 -5.66
C VAL A 90 5.11 -5.25 -5.50
N GLY A 91 4.52 -5.69 -6.61
CA GLY A 91 3.26 -6.43 -6.65
C GLY A 91 3.45 -7.79 -7.34
N GLY A 92 2.57 -8.72 -7.00
CA GLY A 92 2.59 -10.10 -7.49
C GLY A 92 1.57 -10.96 -6.74
N ASN A 93 1.59 -12.28 -7.00
CA ASN A 93 0.78 -13.20 -6.19
C ASN A 93 1.29 -13.23 -4.74
N LEU A 94 0.38 -13.47 -3.80
CA LEU A 94 0.66 -13.37 -2.37
C LEU A 94 1.77 -14.34 -1.91
N PRO A 95 1.79 -15.63 -2.32
CA PRO A 95 2.88 -16.54 -1.96
C PRO A 95 4.26 -16.07 -2.46
N SER A 96 4.34 -15.41 -3.62
CA SER A 96 5.60 -14.87 -4.16
C SER A 96 6.08 -13.65 -3.37
N LEU A 97 5.16 -12.81 -2.89
CA LEU A 97 5.51 -11.70 -2.00
C LEU A 97 6.00 -12.19 -0.64
N GLU A 98 5.39 -13.25 -0.10
CA GLU A 98 5.84 -13.92 1.13
C GLU A 98 7.22 -14.58 0.94
N GLN A 99 7.43 -15.34 -0.14
CA GLN A 99 8.73 -15.91 -0.49
C GLN A 99 9.82 -14.83 -0.65
N HIS A 100 9.49 -13.67 -1.23
CA HIS A 100 10.42 -12.53 -1.34
C HIS A 100 10.80 -11.95 0.03
N ILE A 101 9.85 -11.85 0.97
CA ILE A 101 10.11 -11.41 2.35
C ILE A 101 11.03 -12.40 3.07
N GLU A 102 10.76 -13.70 2.98
CA GLU A 102 11.60 -14.72 3.64
C GLU A 102 12.99 -14.81 3.00
N ALA A 103 13.10 -14.70 1.68
CA ALA A 103 14.39 -14.63 0.98
C ALA A 103 15.24 -13.44 1.46
N LEU A 104 14.64 -12.28 1.70
CA LEU A 104 15.34 -11.11 2.26
C LEU A 104 15.85 -11.35 3.68
N LYS A 105 15.00 -11.91 4.54
CA LYS A 105 15.35 -12.24 5.94
C LYS A 105 16.47 -13.28 6.01
N ALA A 106 16.40 -14.31 5.16
CA ALA A 106 17.35 -15.42 5.17
C ALA A 106 18.70 -15.06 4.52
N ASN A 107 18.70 -14.25 3.46
CA ASN A 107 19.93 -13.90 2.74
C ASN A 107 20.76 -12.85 3.49
N CYS A 108 20.12 -11.86 4.14
CA CYS A 108 20.86 -10.72 4.68
C CYS A 108 20.34 -10.18 6.01
N THR A 109 21.20 -10.22 7.03
CA THR A 109 20.96 -9.64 8.36
C THR A 109 20.69 -8.12 8.31
N LEU A 110 21.10 -7.43 7.25
CA LEU A 110 20.79 -6.01 6.99
C LEU A 110 19.27 -5.72 6.99
N PHE A 111 18.44 -6.70 6.61
CA PHE A 111 16.98 -6.55 6.57
C PHE A 111 16.27 -7.04 7.84
N HIS A 112 17.00 -7.42 8.89
CA HIS A 112 16.37 -7.70 10.20
C HIS A 112 15.65 -6.46 10.74
N GLY A 113 14.46 -6.68 11.32
CA GLY A 113 13.58 -5.63 11.81
C GLY A 113 13.03 -4.68 10.73
N THR A 114 13.02 -5.09 9.45
CA THR A 114 12.40 -4.29 8.38
C THR A 114 10.87 -4.31 8.48
N ASP A 115 10.25 -3.14 8.41
CA ASP A 115 8.80 -2.96 8.51
C ASP A 115 8.10 -3.24 7.16
N PHE A 116 7.96 -4.53 6.84
CA PHE A 116 7.28 -5.04 5.63
C PHE A 116 5.77 -4.81 5.69
N LYS A 117 5.25 -3.98 4.77
CA LYS A 117 3.82 -3.66 4.66
C LYS A 117 3.25 -4.43 3.46
N LEU A 118 2.65 -5.58 3.73
CA LEU A 118 2.00 -6.42 2.74
C LEU A 118 0.49 -6.18 2.82
N ALA A 119 -0.08 -5.61 1.76
CA ALA A 119 -1.52 -5.45 1.61
C ALA A 119 -2.03 -6.41 0.53
N THR A 120 -3.11 -7.13 0.83
CA THR A 120 -3.78 -8.00 -0.13
C THR A 120 -4.75 -7.19 -1.00
N CYS A 121 -4.95 -7.65 -2.24
CA CYS A 121 -6.01 -7.13 -3.11
C CYS A 121 -7.00 -8.25 -3.43
N HIS A 122 -8.30 -7.94 -3.33
CA HIS A 122 -9.36 -8.89 -3.68
C HIS A 122 -9.67 -8.79 -5.19
N HIS A 123 -9.51 -9.92 -5.90
CA HIS A 123 -9.86 -10.11 -7.31
C HIS A 123 -9.50 -8.95 -8.27
N PRO A 124 -8.30 -8.98 -8.86
CA PRO A 124 -8.19 -8.57 -10.25
C PRO A 124 -9.10 -9.48 -11.11
N LEU A 125 -9.72 -8.94 -12.15
CA LEU A 125 -10.65 -9.70 -13.00
C LEU A 125 -9.94 -10.65 -13.99
N ASN A 126 -8.62 -10.55 -14.08
CA ASN A 126 -7.75 -11.14 -15.10
C ASN A 126 -6.26 -10.94 -14.73
N ASP A 127 -5.33 -11.35 -15.61
CA ASP A 127 -3.87 -11.19 -15.44
C ASP A 127 -3.38 -9.72 -15.39
N ASP A 128 -4.29 -8.74 -15.47
CA ASP A 128 -3.96 -7.32 -15.49
C ASP A 128 -3.62 -6.75 -14.11
N VAL A 129 -3.51 -7.55 -13.05
CA VAL A 129 -3.20 -7.10 -11.66
C VAL A 129 -2.02 -6.13 -11.60
N ALA A 130 -0.98 -6.44 -12.37
CA ALA A 130 0.21 -5.63 -12.46
C ALA A 130 -0.04 -4.31 -13.22
N LYS A 131 -0.96 -4.30 -14.19
CA LYS A 131 -1.42 -3.07 -14.86
C LYS A 131 -2.33 -2.25 -13.94
N GLU A 132 -3.27 -2.88 -13.22
CA GLU A 132 -4.19 -2.25 -12.26
C GLU A 132 -3.42 -1.58 -11.10
N CYS A 133 -2.38 -2.23 -10.57
CA CYS A 133 -1.48 -1.66 -9.58
C CYS A 133 -0.40 -0.71 -10.15
N GLY A 134 -0.41 -0.42 -11.47
CA GLY A 134 0.54 0.50 -12.12
C GLY A 134 1.97 -0.05 -12.28
N PHE A 135 2.19 -1.33 -12.01
CA PHE A 135 3.45 -2.06 -12.11
C PHE A 135 3.55 -2.85 -13.43
N THR A 136 3.49 -2.16 -14.57
CA THR A 136 3.57 -2.80 -15.91
C THR A 136 4.92 -3.48 -16.20
N SER A 137 5.95 -3.24 -15.38
CA SER A 137 7.28 -3.82 -15.51
C SER A 137 8.03 -3.80 -14.17
N LEU A 138 9.08 -4.61 -14.04
CA LEU A 138 10.05 -4.55 -12.94
C LEU A 138 11.16 -3.55 -13.27
N SER A 139 11.29 -2.49 -12.46
CA SER A 139 12.33 -1.47 -12.57
C SER A 139 13.21 -1.47 -11.32
N ILE A 140 14.35 -2.16 -11.40
CA ILE A 140 15.41 -2.14 -10.37
C ILE A 140 16.49 -1.13 -10.79
N ARG A 141 16.77 -0.14 -9.94
CA ARG A 141 17.76 0.93 -10.23
C ARG A 141 18.63 1.22 -9.02
N ILE A 142 19.93 1.37 -9.26
CA ILE A 142 20.83 2.08 -8.35
C ILE A 142 20.51 3.58 -8.46
N VAL A 143 20.41 4.25 -7.32
CA VAL A 143 20.11 5.68 -7.17
C VAL A 143 21.01 6.30 -6.12
N LYS A 144 21.35 7.58 -6.29
CA LYS A 144 22.07 8.34 -5.25
C LYS A 144 21.25 8.39 -3.96
N GLU A 145 19.97 8.72 -4.08
CA GLU A 145 19.04 8.91 -2.96
C GLU A 145 17.82 8.01 -3.14
N LEU A 146 17.41 7.31 -2.07
CA LEU A 146 16.21 6.46 -2.08
C LEU A 146 14.94 7.28 -2.34
N VAL A 147 14.91 8.51 -1.83
CA VAL A 147 13.93 9.55 -2.14
C VAL A 147 14.65 10.89 -2.22
N THR A 148 14.43 11.64 -3.31
CA THR A 148 15.06 12.93 -3.54
C THR A 148 14.25 14.04 -2.89
N LEU A 149 14.80 14.62 -1.82
CA LEU A 149 14.16 15.67 -1.00
C LEU A 149 14.29 17.07 -1.63
N SER A 150 15.30 17.29 -2.48
CA SER A 150 15.58 18.59 -3.06
C SER A 150 15.84 18.51 -4.57
N SER A 151 15.16 19.36 -5.33
CA SER A 151 15.36 19.55 -6.77
C SER A 151 16.72 20.22 -7.06
N HIS A 152 17.32 20.88 -6.06
CA HIS A 152 18.66 21.47 -6.11
C HIS A 152 19.59 20.74 -5.12
N PRO A 153 20.90 20.57 -5.40
CA PRO A 153 21.81 19.96 -4.45
C PRO A 153 21.89 20.77 -3.13
N LEU A 154 21.57 20.12 -2.01
CA LEU A 154 21.79 20.69 -0.68
C LEU A 154 23.29 20.78 -0.38
N LEU A 155 23.73 21.86 0.30
CA LEU A 155 25.13 22.04 0.73
C LEU A 155 25.61 20.88 1.63
N LYS A 156 24.71 20.36 2.47
CA LYS A 156 24.90 19.14 3.24
C LYS A 156 23.60 18.33 3.17
N SER A 157 23.69 17.05 2.82
CA SER A 157 22.54 16.13 2.90
C SER A 157 22.15 15.88 4.37
N PRO A 158 20.86 15.81 4.71
CA PRO A 158 20.40 15.41 6.03
C PRO A 158 20.92 14.04 6.43
N GLU A 159 21.33 13.88 7.70
CA GLU A 159 21.72 12.59 8.25
C GLU A 159 20.50 11.90 8.86
N ILE A 160 20.22 10.66 8.44
CA ILE A 160 19.09 9.85 8.93
C ILE A 160 19.16 9.62 10.45
N SER A 161 20.36 9.57 11.03
CA SER A 161 20.61 9.53 12.48
C SER A 161 19.97 10.72 13.22
N ASN A 162 19.75 11.85 12.54
CA ASN A 162 19.09 13.04 13.08
C ASN A 162 17.61 13.13 12.67
N ALA A 163 16.97 12.07 12.19
CA ALA A 163 15.54 12.06 11.92
C ALA A 163 14.67 12.41 13.15
N GLY A 164 13.41 12.75 12.91
CA GLY A 164 12.41 13.01 13.94
C GLY A 164 12.02 11.73 14.70
N ARG A 165 11.56 11.86 15.94
CA ARG A 165 11.19 10.71 16.77
C ARG A 165 9.98 9.98 16.15
N HIS A 166 10.13 8.68 15.89
CA HIS A 166 9.01 7.84 15.47
C HIS A 166 7.95 7.75 16.56
N LEU A 167 6.68 7.91 16.16
CA LEU A 167 5.49 7.62 16.96
C LEU A 167 4.78 6.41 16.36
N SER A 168 4.40 5.45 17.19
CA SER A 168 3.43 4.42 16.79
C SER A 168 2.11 5.05 16.33
N ALA A 169 1.29 4.29 15.60
CA ALA A 169 -0.03 4.77 15.16
C ALA A 169 -0.90 5.25 16.35
N LEU A 170 -0.85 4.54 17.48
CA LEU A 170 -1.59 4.88 18.70
C LEU A 170 -1.05 6.14 19.39
N GLU A 171 0.27 6.29 19.53
CA GLU A 171 0.87 7.53 20.05
C GLU A 171 0.54 8.74 19.15
N PHE A 172 0.63 8.57 17.84
CA PHE A 172 0.33 9.61 16.86
C PHE A 172 -1.15 10.03 16.92
N HIS A 173 -2.08 9.07 16.99
CA HIS A 173 -3.50 9.33 17.21
C HIS A 173 -3.73 10.07 18.52
N SER A 174 -3.13 9.60 19.62
CA SER A 174 -3.29 10.19 20.96
C SER A 174 -2.75 11.62 21.01
N THR A 175 -1.64 11.88 20.32
CA THR A 175 -1.04 13.23 20.22
C THR A 175 -1.95 14.20 19.44
N LEU A 176 -2.59 13.74 18.37
CA LEU A 176 -3.59 14.53 17.63
C LEU A 176 -4.90 14.73 18.42
N HIS A 177 -5.32 13.74 19.21
CA HIS A 177 -6.53 13.81 20.03
C HIS A 177 -6.37 14.76 21.21
N ASN A 178 -5.24 14.69 21.92
CA ASN A 178 -4.92 15.48 23.12
C ASN A 178 -4.40 16.89 22.79
N ALA A 179 -4.51 17.33 21.54
CA ALA A 179 -4.00 18.62 21.09
C ALA A 179 -4.90 19.77 21.55
N ASN A 180 -4.44 20.54 22.55
CA ASN A 180 -5.09 21.76 23.00
C ASN A 180 -4.70 22.95 22.13
N LYS A 181 -5.68 23.81 21.76
CA LYS A 181 -5.45 25.05 20.98
C LYS A 181 -4.81 26.21 21.77
N GLU A 182 -4.53 26.02 23.05
CA GLU A 182 -4.36 27.13 24.02
C GLU A 182 -2.99 27.82 24.00
N SER A 183 -2.09 27.49 23.07
CA SER A 183 -0.80 28.19 22.93
C SER A 183 -0.32 28.25 21.47
N PRO A 184 -0.50 29.39 20.79
CA PRO A 184 -0.08 29.57 19.40
C PRO A 184 1.43 29.42 19.18
N GLU A 185 2.26 29.82 20.14
CA GLU A 185 3.71 29.90 19.96
C GLU A 185 4.39 28.51 19.94
N ASN A 186 3.97 27.59 20.82
CA ASN A 186 4.50 26.21 20.89
C ASN A 186 3.52 25.15 20.35
N GLY A 187 2.58 25.56 19.50
CA GLY A 187 1.50 24.72 19.01
C GLY A 187 1.93 23.47 18.24
N LEU A 188 1.06 22.47 18.21
CA LEU A 188 1.19 21.28 17.38
C LEU A 188 0.76 21.59 15.94
N VAL A 189 1.60 21.23 14.97
CA VAL A 189 1.28 21.26 13.53
C VAL A 189 1.45 19.87 12.93
N LEU A 190 0.63 19.56 11.93
CA LEU A 190 0.60 18.29 11.24
C LEU A 190 1.02 18.48 9.77
N LEU A 191 2.17 17.95 9.38
CA LEU A 191 2.79 18.20 8.07
C LEU A 191 2.65 16.97 7.14
N ASP A 192 1.94 17.16 6.03
CA ASP A 192 1.82 16.15 4.98
C ASP A 192 3.06 16.16 4.07
N ALA A 193 3.92 15.14 4.18
CA ALA A 193 5.16 15.03 3.39
C ALA A 193 4.93 14.29 2.05
N ARG A 194 3.75 14.45 1.44
CA ARG A 194 3.36 13.76 0.19
C ARG A 194 3.22 14.72 -0.99
N ASN A 195 3.06 14.15 -2.18
CA ASN A 195 2.72 14.93 -3.38
C ASN A 195 1.22 15.30 -3.36
N LEU A 196 0.89 16.44 -3.94
CA LEU A 196 -0.47 16.99 -4.04
C LEU A 196 -1.53 15.98 -4.51
N TYR A 197 -1.19 15.07 -5.44
CA TYR A 197 -2.15 14.07 -5.93
C TYR A 197 -2.51 13.03 -4.86
N GLU A 198 -1.59 12.67 -3.96
CA GLU A 198 -1.84 11.74 -2.85
C GLU A 198 -2.70 12.41 -1.77
N THR A 199 -2.39 13.67 -1.47
CA THR A 199 -3.09 14.50 -0.48
C THR A 199 -4.54 14.77 -0.88
N ARG A 200 -4.83 14.88 -2.19
CA ARG A 200 -6.20 15.00 -2.73
C ARG A 200 -7.03 13.72 -2.60
N ILE A 201 -6.41 12.53 -2.57
CA ILE A 201 -7.10 11.24 -2.46
C ILE A 201 -7.47 10.93 -1.00
N GLY A 202 -6.66 11.38 -0.06
CA GLY A 202 -6.98 11.35 1.37
C GLY A 202 -5.87 11.97 2.19
N LYS A 203 -6.21 12.60 3.31
CA LYS A 203 -5.29 13.27 4.23
C LYS A 203 -5.81 13.26 5.66
N PHE A 204 -4.92 13.54 6.61
CA PHE A 204 -5.34 13.71 8.00
C PHE A 204 -6.15 15.00 8.19
N HIS A 205 -7.16 14.90 9.05
CA HIS A 205 -7.98 16.02 9.50
C HIS A 205 -8.24 15.86 11.01
N ALA A 206 -7.48 16.59 11.82
CA ALA A 206 -7.66 16.68 13.27
C ALA A 206 -8.23 18.08 13.61
N PRO A 207 -9.43 18.22 14.21
CA PRO A 207 -10.10 19.52 14.39
C PRO A 207 -9.33 20.58 15.17
N ASN A 208 -8.35 20.15 15.98
CA ASN A 208 -7.56 21.02 16.84
C ASN A 208 -6.12 21.26 16.38
N VAL A 209 -5.71 20.68 15.25
CA VAL A 209 -4.33 20.73 14.76
C VAL A 209 -4.30 21.33 13.36
N GLU A 210 -3.45 22.34 13.14
CA GLU A 210 -3.23 22.88 11.80
C GLU A 210 -2.57 21.81 10.92
N THR A 211 -3.26 21.38 9.85
CA THR A 211 -2.68 20.48 8.84
C THR A 211 -2.03 21.31 7.74
N LEU A 212 -0.71 21.35 7.73
CA LEU A 212 0.11 21.96 6.70
C LEU A 212 0.14 21.05 5.47
N ASP A 213 -0.45 21.54 4.38
CA ASP A 213 -0.52 20.91 3.07
C ASP A 213 0.41 21.68 2.11
N PRO A 214 1.61 21.17 1.79
CA PRO A 214 2.58 21.85 0.93
C PRO A 214 2.11 22.03 -0.52
N GLN A 215 1.16 21.21 -0.96
CA GLN A 215 0.68 21.14 -2.34
C GLN A 215 1.79 20.95 -3.41
N VAL A 216 2.95 20.42 -3.02
CA VAL A 216 4.07 20.16 -3.95
C VAL A 216 3.68 19.11 -5.00
N ARG A 217 4.04 19.36 -6.26
CA ARG A 217 3.80 18.40 -7.35
C ARG A 217 4.84 17.28 -7.36
N GLN A 218 6.07 17.61 -7.00
CA GLN A 218 7.17 16.67 -6.84
C GLN A 218 7.74 16.83 -5.43
N TYR A 219 8.01 15.71 -4.76
CA TYR A 219 8.56 15.72 -3.40
C TYR A 219 9.96 16.34 -3.32
N SER A 220 10.68 16.45 -4.45
CA SER A 220 11.94 17.19 -4.53
C SER A 220 11.77 18.71 -4.34
N ASP A 221 10.54 19.25 -4.43
CA ASP A 221 10.27 20.67 -4.15
C ASP A 221 9.95 20.91 -2.65
N PHE A 222 9.92 19.85 -1.83
CA PHE A 222 9.50 19.90 -0.43
C PHE A 222 10.53 20.57 0.49
N SER A 223 11.84 20.46 0.20
CA SER A 223 12.87 21.23 0.91
C SER A 223 12.68 22.75 0.77
N SER A 224 12.47 23.24 -0.45
CA SER A 224 12.21 24.65 -0.70
C SER A 224 10.93 25.14 -0.02
N TRP A 225 9.87 24.31 0.01
CA TRP A 225 8.66 24.65 0.77
C TRP A 225 8.92 24.76 2.28
N ILE A 226 9.75 23.87 2.84
CA ILE A 226 10.18 23.96 4.25
C ILE A 226 10.98 25.25 4.49
N ASP A 227 11.86 25.63 3.56
CA ASP A 227 12.64 26.86 3.65
C ASP A 227 11.74 28.09 3.69
N ASP A 228 10.82 28.21 2.71
CA ASP A 228 9.81 29.27 2.58
C ASP A 228 8.78 29.33 3.74
N ARG A 229 8.77 28.33 4.62
CA ARG A 229 7.90 28.23 5.80
C ARG A 229 8.65 28.02 7.11
N SER A 230 9.97 28.27 7.12
CA SER A 230 10.81 28.10 8.31
C SER A 230 10.23 28.79 9.55
N GLU A 231 9.78 30.06 9.43
CA GLU A 231 9.19 30.81 10.55
C GLU A 231 7.81 30.29 11.00
N GLN A 232 7.03 29.61 10.14
CA GLN A 232 5.77 28.96 10.55
C GLN A 232 6.04 27.67 11.34
N LEU A 233 7.15 27.00 11.05
CA LEU A 233 7.56 25.71 11.64
C LEU A 233 8.39 25.89 12.92
N LYS A 234 9.10 27.01 13.08
CA LYS A 234 9.96 27.29 14.23
C LYS A 234 9.18 27.38 15.54
N GLY A 235 9.71 26.75 16.60
CA GLY A 235 9.08 26.64 17.92
C GLY A 235 7.94 25.62 18.00
N LYS A 236 7.45 25.09 16.88
CA LYS A 236 6.32 24.16 16.84
C LYS A 236 6.72 22.73 17.22
N ASN A 237 5.74 21.98 17.68
CA ASN A 237 5.78 20.53 17.64
C ASN A 237 5.32 20.09 16.26
N ILE A 238 6.18 19.44 15.48
CA ILE A 238 5.90 19.07 14.08
C ILE A 238 5.67 17.57 14.00
N LEU A 239 4.42 17.14 13.80
CA LEU A 239 4.07 15.76 13.49
C LEU A 239 4.05 15.57 11.96
N MET A 240 4.89 14.68 11.44
CA MET A 240 4.99 14.41 10.00
C MET A 240 4.37 13.06 9.64
N TYR A 241 3.75 12.99 8.45
CA TYR A 241 3.29 11.73 7.88
C TYR A 241 3.50 11.66 6.36
N CYS A 242 3.59 10.43 5.87
CA CYS A 242 3.47 10.12 4.45
C CYS A 242 2.92 8.68 4.31
N THR A 243 2.81 8.19 3.08
CA THR A 243 2.20 6.90 2.74
C THR A 243 2.74 5.70 3.54
N GLY A 244 4.07 5.59 3.68
CA GLY A 244 4.72 4.41 4.26
C GLY A 244 5.91 4.67 5.18
N GLY A 245 6.21 5.94 5.53
CA GLY A 245 7.30 6.35 6.43
C GLY A 245 8.48 7.05 5.74
N ILE A 246 9.05 6.45 4.69
CA ILE A 246 10.38 6.83 4.12
C ILE A 246 10.63 8.33 3.83
N ARG A 247 9.61 9.09 3.41
CA ARG A 247 9.74 10.54 3.15
C ARG A 247 9.91 11.36 4.41
N CYS A 248 9.32 10.91 5.52
CA CYS A 248 9.43 11.62 6.79
C CYS A 248 10.85 11.53 7.36
N GLU A 249 11.62 10.47 7.07
CA GLU A 249 12.98 10.28 7.58
C GLU A 249 13.92 11.42 7.16
N MET A 250 14.11 11.61 5.84
CA MET A 250 14.95 12.69 5.30
C MET A 250 14.37 14.08 5.56
N ALA A 251 13.04 14.23 5.48
CA ALA A 251 12.37 15.50 5.73
C ALA A 251 12.53 15.98 7.18
N SER A 252 12.32 15.10 8.16
CA SER A 252 12.43 15.45 9.58
C SER A 252 13.88 15.72 9.97
N ALA A 253 14.84 14.96 9.42
CA ALA A 253 16.26 15.25 9.55
C ALA A 253 16.63 16.62 8.95
N TYR A 254 16.04 17.00 7.81
CA TYR A 254 16.24 18.32 7.19
C TYR A 254 15.69 19.45 8.05
N ILE A 255 14.45 19.31 8.56
CA ILE A 255 13.85 20.29 9.47
C ILE A 255 14.74 20.47 10.71
N LYS A 256 15.13 19.38 11.38
CA LYS A 256 16.03 19.43 12.55
C LYS A 256 17.41 20.00 12.23
N SER A 257 17.89 19.87 10.98
CA SER A 257 19.18 20.46 10.56
C SER A 257 19.19 21.99 10.52
N LYS A 258 18.03 22.65 10.57
CA LYS A 258 17.91 24.11 10.71
C LYS A 258 18.33 24.64 12.08
N GLY A 259 18.51 23.77 13.08
CA GLY A 259 19.01 24.13 14.39
C GLY A 259 17.93 24.70 15.32
N ALA A 260 18.26 25.79 16.02
CA ALA A 260 17.51 26.28 17.17
C ALA A 260 16.03 26.59 16.86
N GLY A 261 15.13 25.91 17.56
CA GLY A 261 13.68 25.99 17.39
C GLY A 261 13.08 24.99 16.39
N PHE A 262 13.86 24.02 15.90
CA PHE A 262 13.39 22.94 15.01
C PHE A 262 13.61 21.53 15.58
N GLU A 263 13.81 21.41 16.90
CA GLU A 263 14.16 20.15 17.57
C GLU A 263 12.97 19.17 17.67
N ASN A 264 11.77 19.71 17.85
CA ASN A 264 10.54 18.97 18.18
C ASN A 264 9.84 18.38 16.94
N VAL A 265 10.56 17.54 16.19
CA VAL A 265 10.00 16.82 15.03
C VAL A 265 9.73 15.37 15.35
N PHE A 266 8.52 14.93 15.04
CA PHE A 266 8.05 13.55 15.20
C PHE A 266 7.48 13.03 13.89
N GLN A 267 7.44 11.72 13.71
CA GLN A 267 6.96 11.11 12.46
C GLN A 267 6.16 9.83 12.71
N LEU A 268 5.09 9.64 11.94
CA LEU A 268 4.26 8.44 11.99
C LEU A 268 5.04 7.21 11.52
N PHE A 269 5.35 6.30 12.43
CA PHE A 269 6.04 5.04 12.14
C PHE A 269 5.24 4.20 11.13
N GLY A 270 5.89 3.79 10.05
CA GLY A 270 5.26 3.05 8.95
C GLY A 270 4.21 3.84 8.15
N GLY A 271 4.03 5.14 8.42
CA GLY A 271 3.15 6.04 7.67
C GLY A 271 1.66 5.74 7.78
N ILE A 272 0.88 6.34 6.87
CA ILE A 272 -0.58 6.18 6.76
C ILE A 272 -0.97 4.70 6.76
N GLN A 273 -0.16 3.83 6.14
CA GLN A 273 -0.45 2.39 6.06
C GLN A 273 -0.58 1.75 7.45
N ARG A 274 0.43 1.87 8.32
CA ARG A 274 0.35 1.33 9.69
C ARG A 274 -0.73 2.02 10.54
N TYR A 275 -1.05 3.28 10.25
CA TYR A 275 -2.15 3.97 10.92
C TYR A 275 -3.52 3.41 10.54
N LEU A 276 -3.79 3.13 9.26
CA LEU A 276 -5.06 2.56 8.82
C LEU A 276 -5.24 1.10 9.22
N GLU A 277 -4.15 0.34 9.36
CA GLU A 277 -4.19 -1.00 9.96
C GLU A 277 -4.59 -0.96 11.45
N GLN A 278 -4.17 0.08 12.18
CA GLN A 278 -4.53 0.29 13.59
C GLN A 278 -5.92 0.93 13.77
N PHE A 279 -6.34 1.78 12.82
CA PHE A 279 -7.61 2.52 12.82
C PHE A 279 -8.37 2.24 11.50
N PRO A 280 -9.03 1.07 11.36
CA PRO A 280 -9.69 0.65 10.12
C PRO A 280 -10.94 1.48 9.78
N ASP A 281 -11.47 2.26 10.72
CA ASP A 281 -12.50 3.28 10.49
C ASP A 281 -11.93 4.59 9.88
N GLY A 282 -10.60 4.65 9.73
CA GLY A 282 -9.84 5.79 9.24
C GLY A 282 -9.36 6.74 10.36
N GLY A 283 -9.89 6.69 11.58
CA GLY A 283 -9.54 7.62 12.65
C GLY A 283 -9.57 9.09 12.19
N PHE A 284 -8.43 9.81 12.34
CA PHE A 284 -8.25 11.17 11.82
C PHE A 284 -7.92 11.23 10.32
N PHE A 285 -7.57 10.13 9.66
CA PHE A 285 -7.33 10.10 8.22
C PHE A 285 -8.65 10.00 7.45
N LYS A 286 -8.89 10.93 6.52
CA LYS A 286 -10.12 11.00 5.71
C LYS A 286 -9.76 10.84 4.24
N GLY A 287 -10.49 9.98 3.53
CA GLY A 287 -10.20 9.58 2.15
C GLY A 287 -9.47 8.24 2.08
N LYS A 288 -8.57 8.07 1.11
CA LYS A 288 -7.90 6.78 0.79
C LYS A 288 -6.38 6.89 0.75
N ASN A 289 -5.69 5.75 0.90
CA ASN A 289 -4.24 5.66 0.80
C ASN A 289 -3.80 5.29 -0.63
N PHE A 290 -3.01 6.16 -1.28
CA PHE A 290 -2.73 6.10 -2.73
C PHE A 290 -2.16 4.76 -3.22
N VAL A 291 -1.19 4.19 -2.50
CA VAL A 291 -0.46 2.99 -2.95
C VAL A 291 -1.30 1.70 -2.89
N PHE A 292 -2.42 1.72 -2.17
CA PHE A 292 -3.19 0.51 -1.83
C PHE A 292 -4.68 0.57 -2.23
N ASP A 293 -5.15 1.61 -2.95
CA ASP A 293 -6.48 1.59 -3.61
C ASP A 293 -6.32 1.34 -5.12
N HIS A 294 -6.82 0.19 -5.57
CA HIS A 294 -6.66 -0.38 -6.93
C HIS A 294 -7.10 0.53 -8.09
N ARG A 295 -7.80 1.64 -7.81
CA ARG A 295 -8.30 2.57 -8.83
C ARG A 295 -7.38 3.75 -9.11
N TYR A 296 -6.45 4.07 -8.21
CA TYR A 296 -5.70 5.34 -8.27
C TYR A 296 -4.27 5.20 -8.80
N ALA A 297 -3.70 3.99 -8.81
CA ALA A 297 -2.43 3.73 -9.49
C ALA A 297 -2.52 3.89 -11.03
N PHE A 298 -3.74 3.88 -11.59
CA PHE A 298 -3.99 3.82 -13.03
C PHE A 298 -4.15 5.21 -13.72
N ASN A 299 -4.72 6.21 -13.03
CA ASN A 299 -5.24 7.44 -13.67
C ASN A 299 -4.22 8.57 -13.91
N PHE A 300 -2.92 8.28 -14.06
CA PHE A 300 -1.88 9.28 -14.36
C PHE A 300 -1.08 9.03 -15.65
N GLN A 301 -1.57 8.19 -16.55
CA GLN A 301 -1.34 8.45 -17.98
C GLN A 301 -2.36 9.48 -18.46
N ILE A 302 -1.88 10.55 -19.10
CA ILE A 302 -2.73 11.54 -19.77
C ILE A 302 -3.25 10.90 -21.06
N SER A 303 -4.28 10.07 -20.94
CA SER A 303 -5.14 9.70 -22.07
C SER A 303 -6.26 10.71 -22.17
N SER A 304 -6.19 11.58 -23.18
CA SER A 304 -7.26 12.50 -23.54
C SER A 304 -8.60 11.77 -23.72
N ARG A 305 -9.67 12.34 -23.16
CA ARG A 305 -11.06 11.83 -23.06
C ARG A 305 -11.37 11.00 -21.80
N HIS A 306 -11.54 11.71 -20.68
CA HIS A 306 -12.76 11.61 -19.87
C HIS A 306 -13.15 13.05 -19.48
N GLU A 307 -14.44 13.37 -19.49
CA GLU A 307 -14.95 14.73 -19.32
C GLU A 307 -14.67 15.26 -17.91
N SER A 308 -13.73 16.20 -17.79
CA SER A 308 -13.40 16.83 -16.52
C SER A 308 -14.36 17.99 -16.23
N VAL A 309 -15.40 17.73 -15.43
CA VAL A 309 -16.26 18.80 -14.91
C VAL A 309 -15.43 19.74 -14.02
N CYS A 310 -15.45 21.04 -14.33
CA CYS A 310 -14.75 22.04 -13.54
C CYS A 310 -15.45 22.26 -12.19
N ILE A 311 -14.82 21.81 -11.10
CA ILE A 311 -15.33 21.92 -9.72
C ILE A 311 -15.52 23.38 -9.26
N ILE A 312 -14.98 24.37 -9.98
CA ILE A 312 -15.13 25.80 -9.65
C ILE A 312 -16.38 26.43 -10.31
N CYS A 313 -16.84 25.94 -11.47
CA CYS A 313 -17.92 26.60 -12.24
C CYS A 313 -18.99 25.67 -12.82
N ASN A 314 -18.91 24.36 -12.55
CA ASN A 314 -19.94 23.34 -12.78
C ASN A 314 -20.67 23.40 -14.14
N SER A 315 -19.96 23.77 -15.20
CA SER A 315 -20.47 23.85 -16.57
C SER A 315 -19.53 23.07 -17.49
N ALA A 316 -20.10 22.15 -18.27
CA ALA A 316 -19.42 21.56 -19.40
C ALA A 316 -19.35 22.57 -20.54
N LYS A 317 -18.25 22.56 -21.28
CA LYS A 317 -18.12 23.19 -22.60
C LYS A 317 -17.43 22.21 -23.53
N ASP A 318 -17.91 22.17 -24.77
CA ASP A 318 -17.42 21.35 -25.87
C ASP A 318 -15.96 21.63 -26.23
#